data_AF-A0A3P1V4G2-F1
#
_entry.id   AF-A0A3P1V4G2-F1
#
_cell.length_a   1.000
_cell.length_b   1.000
_cell.length_c   1.000
_cell.angle_alpha   90.00
_cell.angle_beta   90.00
_cell.angle_gamma   90.00
#
_symmetry.space_group_name_H-M   'P 1'
#
loop_
_entity.id
_entity.type
_entity.pdbx_description
1 polymer ?
#
loop_
_entity_poly.entity_id
_entity_poly.type
_entity_poly.pdbx_seq_one_letter_code
_entity_poly.pdbx_strand_id
1 'polypeptide(L)'
;MSDDNIKEYGEVCFTLSNGTYTAGMDIPEGKYKLVAKHGYGDVYSSNEEMGIDEYMEAEDLIDDSDEDNESATEFSNLVLKIGDKVTIEDSLVLEFSSKNANLTQSIVRKEIGKEIILKKGVYTCGKDFEIGVYDIVLVEDSGNIEIEENDIGNSYFFGSNYDDIRKIKNYDFKIGEKIHIYGKDFVIKLSPSKNCFIK
;
A
#
# COMPACT_ATOMS: atom_id res chain seq x y z
N MET A 1 6.82 -14.54 36.14
CA MET A 1 6.19 -13.23 35.91
C MET A 1 5.67 -13.29 34.50
N SER A 2 4.36 -13.45 34.35
CA SER A 2 3.69 -13.55 33.06
C SER A 2 3.41 -12.13 32.58
N ASP A 3 4.29 -11.60 31.74
CA ASP A 3 3.92 -10.50 30.84
C ASP A 3 3.13 -11.13 29.68
N ASP A 4 1.95 -11.65 29.99
CA ASP A 4 0.94 -11.89 28.97
C ASP A 4 0.52 -10.50 28.51
N ASN A 5 1.06 -10.04 27.38
CA ASN A 5 0.54 -8.88 26.66
C ASN A 5 -0.97 -9.11 26.48
N ILE A 6 -1.78 -8.43 27.30
CA ILE A 6 -3.24 -8.54 27.24
C ILE A 6 -3.63 -8.04 25.86
N LYS A 7 -4.06 -8.96 24.99
CA LYS A 7 -4.60 -8.60 23.68
C LYS A 7 -5.85 -7.75 23.90
N GLU A 8 -5.78 -6.47 23.54
CA GLU A 8 -6.93 -5.58 23.47
C GLU A 8 -7.66 -5.80 22.15
N TYR A 9 -8.97 -6.01 22.19
CA TYR A 9 -9.79 -6.22 21.00
C TYR A 9 -10.84 -5.13 20.88
N GLY A 10 -11.11 -4.68 19.65
CA GLY A 10 -12.11 -3.65 19.41
C GLY A 10 -12.51 -3.49 17.95
N GLU A 11 -13.41 -2.53 17.74
CA GLU A 11 -13.87 -2.13 16.42
C GLU A 11 -12.88 -1.14 15.78
N VAL A 12 -12.60 -1.33 14.49
CA VAL A 12 -11.76 -0.46 13.68
C VAL A 12 -12.41 -0.21 12.32
N CYS A 13 -12.23 1.00 11.81
CA CYS A 13 -12.60 1.38 10.45
C CYS A 13 -11.56 2.39 9.95
N PHE A 14 -10.89 2.09 8.83
CA PHE A 14 -9.84 2.94 8.27
C PHE A 14 -9.65 2.68 6.78
N THR A 15 -9.05 3.64 6.08
CA THR A 15 -8.78 3.53 4.64
C THR A 15 -7.30 3.36 4.36
N LEU A 16 -6.98 2.50 3.39
CA LEU A 16 -5.64 2.29 2.85
C LEU A 16 -5.66 2.49 1.33
N SER A 17 -4.64 3.13 0.80
CA SER A 17 -4.42 3.32 -0.65
C SER A 17 -3.32 2.38 -1.14
N ASN A 18 -2.90 2.54 -2.40
CA ASN A 18 -1.76 1.84 -2.99
C ASN A 18 -0.56 1.66 -2.04
N GLY A 19 -0.07 0.42 -1.93
CA GLY A 19 1.10 0.04 -1.15
C GLY A 19 0.98 -1.35 -0.52
N THR A 20 2.04 -1.76 0.19
CA THR A 20 2.11 -3.06 0.89
C THR A 20 2.07 -2.89 2.40
N TYR A 21 1.08 -3.48 3.05
CA TYR A 21 0.81 -3.34 4.48
C TYR A 21 1.00 -4.65 5.20
N THR A 22 1.56 -4.63 6.40
CA THR A 22 1.78 -5.84 7.22
C THR A 22 0.84 -5.85 8.42
N ALA A 23 0.10 -6.94 8.60
CA ALA A 23 -0.73 -7.16 9.77
C ALA A 23 0.10 -7.28 11.06
N GLY A 24 -0.37 -6.65 12.13
CA GLY A 24 0.37 -6.43 13.37
C GLY A 24 1.33 -5.23 13.34
N MET A 25 1.58 -4.62 12.18
CA MET A 25 2.43 -3.42 12.00
C MET A 25 1.65 -2.20 11.51
N ASP A 26 0.95 -2.37 10.39
CA ASP A 26 0.18 -1.34 9.69
C ASP A 26 -1.33 -1.57 9.83
N ILE A 27 -1.74 -2.83 9.84
CA ILE A 27 -3.13 -3.28 9.99
C ILE A 27 -3.22 -4.09 11.29
N PRO A 28 -4.21 -3.87 12.17
CA PRO A 28 -4.42 -4.75 13.32
C PRO A 28 -4.69 -6.20 12.87
N GLU A 29 -4.30 -7.21 13.67
CA GLU A 29 -4.68 -8.60 13.39
C GLU A 29 -6.20 -8.75 13.50
N GLY A 30 -6.86 -9.45 12.59
CA GLY A 30 -8.30 -9.60 12.67
C GLY A 30 -8.96 -10.14 11.42
N LYS A 31 -10.30 -10.07 11.44
CA LYS A 31 -11.16 -10.45 10.32
C LYS A 31 -11.88 -9.21 9.79
N TYR A 32 -11.73 -8.93 8.51
CA TYR A 32 -12.12 -7.66 7.90
C TYR A 32 -13.19 -7.82 6.83
N LYS A 33 -14.03 -6.77 6.70
CA LYS A 33 -14.75 -6.42 5.48
C LYS A 33 -13.98 -5.29 4.81
N LEU A 34 -13.80 -5.41 3.50
CA LEU A 34 -13.19 -4.43 2.62
C LEU A 34 -14.29 -3.82 1.74
N VAL A 35 -14.20 -2.51 1.48
CA VAL A 35 -15.06 -1.79 0.54
C VAL A 35 -14.19 -0.87 -0.31
N ALA A 36 -14.30 -0.95 -1.63
CA ALA A 36 -13.69 -0.01 -2.56
C ALA A 36 -14.36 1.36 -2.39
N LYS A 37 -13.59 2.35 -1.94
CA LYS A 37 -14.08 3.71 -1.70
C LYS A 37 -13.74 4.67 -2.82
N HIS A 38 -12.70 4.36 -3.59
CA HIS A 38 -12.18 5.19 -4.66
C HIS A 38 -11.28 4.36 -5.58
N GLY A 39 -11.25 4.73 -6.86
CA GLY A 39 -10.35 4.14 -7.84
C GLY A 39 -10.62 2.66 -8.11
N TYR A 40 -9.63 2.03 -8.72
CA TYR A 40 -9.65 0.61 -9.09
C TYR A 40 -8.23 0.04 -9.02
N GLY A 41 -8.13 -1.28 -8.95
CA GLY A 41 -6.86 -1.99 -8.97
C GLY A 41 -6.94 -3.36 -8.35
N ASP A 42 -5.82 -4.07 -8.39
CA ASP A 42 -5.68 -5.36 -7.75
C ASP A 42 -5.44 -5.21 -6.23
N VAL A 43 -6.04 -6.12 -5.46
CA VAL A 43 -5.75 -6.32 -4.05
C VAL A 43 -5.51 -7.80 -3.80
N TYR A 44 -4.36 -8.10 -3.21
CA TYR A 44 -4.02 -9.47 -2.83
C TYR A 44 -3.34 -9.52 -1.48
N SER A 45 -3.41 -10.68 -0.84
CA SER A 45 -2.73 -10.94 0.43
C SER A 45 -1.82 -12.15 0.34
N SER A 46 -0.77 -12.16 1.17
CA SER A 46 0.17 -13.30 1.23
C SER A 46 -0.41 -14.58 1.84
N ASN A 47 -1.66 -14.57 2.29
CA ASN A 47 -2.34 -15.71 2.89
C ASN A 47 -3.15 -16.45 1.81
N GLU A 48 -2.63 -17.54 1.27
CA GLU A 48 -3.25 -18.25 0.15
C GLU A 48 -4.56 -19.00 0.51
N GLU A 49 -4.81 -19.29 1.79
CA GLU A 49 -5.98 -20.09 2.20
C GLU A 49 -7.20 -19.25 2.59
N MET A 50 -6.98 -18.09 3.23
CA MET A 50 -8.04 -17.21 3.77
C MET A 50 -7.81 -15.74 3.41
N GLY A 51 -7.03 -15.52 2.35
CA GLY A 51 -6.69 -14.21 1.83
C GLY A 51 -7.68 -13.66 0.82
N ILE A 52 -7.18 -12.67 0.08
CA ILE A 52 -7.84 -12.03 -1.07
C ILE A 52 -6.86 -12.08 -2.25
N ASP A 53 -7.42 -12.15 -3.45
CA ASP A 53 -6.75 -12.01 -4.75
C ASP A 53 -7.83 -11.58 -5.75
N GLU A 54 -8.12 -10.28 -5.77
CA GLU A 54 -9.29 -9.72 -6.44
C GLU A 54 -8.96 -8.39 -7.12
N TYR A 55 -9.54 -8.16 -8.30
CA TYR A 55 -9.63 -6.83 -8.89
C TYR A 55 -10.88 -6.13 -8.32
N MET A 56 -10.69 -4.97 -7.71
CA MET A 56 -11.77 -4.21 -7.08
C MET A 56 -11.91 -2.82 -7.68
N GLU A 57 -13.14 -2.33 -7.76
CA GLU A 57 -13.49 -1.03 -8.30
C GLU A 57 -14.53 -0.32 -7.42
N ALA A 58 -14.40 0.99 -7.26
CA ALA A 58 -15.39 1.79 -6.53
C ALA A 58 -16.72 1.87 -7.28
N GLU A 59 -17.83 1.80 -6.54
CA GLU A 59 -19.19 1.72 -7.13
C GLU A 59 -19.52 2.89 -8.08
N ASP A 60 -18.96 4.07 -7.86
CA ASP A 60 -19.18 5.26 -8.69
C ASP A 60 -18.43 5.24 -10.03
N LEU A 61 -17.53 4.28 -10.23
CA LEU A 61 -16.80 4.04 -11.48
C LEU A 61 -17.41 2.91 -12.32
N ILE A 62 -18.29 2.11 -11.74
CA ILE A 62 -18.95 1.01 -12.45
C ILE A 62 -19.90 1.58 -13.50
N ASP A 63 -19.61 1.30 -14.76
CA ASP A 63 -20.55 1.55 -15.85
C ASP A 63 -21.63 0.45 -15.83
N ASP A 64 -22.81 0.78 -15.30
CA ASP A 64 -23.99 -0.10 -15.26
C ASP A 64 -24.43 -0.60 -16.66
N SER A 65 -23.88 -0.05 -17.75
CA SER A 65 -24.14 -0.51 -19.12
C SER A 65 -23.23 -1.65 -19.58
N ASP A 66 -22.17 -1.94 -18.82
CA ASP A 66 -21.28 -3.08 -19.07
C ASP A 66 -21.80 -4.32 -18.33
N GLU A 67 -22.62 -5.11 -19.02
CA GLU A 67 -23.17 -6.37 -18.49
C GLU A 67 -22.09 -7.40 -18.12
N ASP A 68 -20.84 -7.20 -18.55
CA ASP A 68 -19.68 -8.06 -18.27
C ASP A 68 -18.78 -7.50 -17.14
N ASN A 69 -19.16 -6.41 -16.45
CA ASN A 69 -18.36 -5.89 -15.34
C ASN A 69 -18.46 -6.81 -14.11
N GLU A 70 -17.44 -7.66 -13.94
CA GLU A 70 -17.29 -8.60 -12.80
C GLU A 70 -16.54 -7.99 -11.60
N SER A 71 -16.24 -6.69 -11.60
CA SER A 71 -15.43 -6.05 -10.55
C SER A 71 -16.11 -6.08 -9.18
N ALA A 72 -15.39 -6.49 -8.15
CA ALA A 72 -15.91 -6.52 -6.79
C ALA A 72 -15.85 -5.14 -6.13
N THR A 73 -16.98 -4.65 -5.60
CA THR A 73 -17.02 -3.41 -4.79
C THR A 73 -16.77 -3.66 -3.31
N GLU A 74 -16.98 -4.89 -2.85
CA GLU A 74 -16.76 -5.32 -1.46
C GLU A 74 -16.19 -6.74 -1.38
N PHE A 75 -15.38 -6.98 -0.35
CA PHE A 75 -14.88 -8.30 -0.01
C PHE A 75 -15.08 -8.56 1.48
N SER A 76 -15.67 -9.70 1.83
CA SER A 76 -15.97 -10.04 3.23
C SER A 76 -15.15 -11.23 3.69
N ASN A 77 -14.81 -11.23 4.98
CA ASN A 77 -14.13 -12.33 5.66
C ASN A 77 -12.62 -12.47 5.38
N LEU A 78 -11.94 -11.39 4.96
CA LEU A 78 -10.48 -11.40 4.89
C LEU A 78 -9.90 -11.65 6.29
N VAL A 79 -9.12 -12.70 6.47
CA VAL A 79 -8.47 -13.04 7.75
C VAL A 79 -7.00 -12.67 7.67
N LEU A 80 -6.58 -11.73 8.52
CA LEU A 80 -5.19 -11.28 8.62
C LEU A 80 -4.60 -11.69 9.97
N LYS A 81 -3.58 -12.54 9.92
CA LYS A 81 -2.73 -12.90 11.07
C LYS A 81 -1.51 -11.99 11.12
N ILE A 82 -0.90 -11.86 12.29
CA ILE A 82 0.34 -11.08 12.46
C ILE A 82 1.39 -11.57 11.44
N GLY A 83 1.92 -10.64 10.64
CA GLY A 83 2.92 -10.91 9.59
C GLY A 83 2.34 -11.10 8.19
N ASP A 84 1.03 -11.34 8.04
CA ASP A 84 0.38 -11.38 6.72
C ASP A 84 0.53 -10.02 6.03
N LYS A 85 0.78 -10.05 4.72
CA LYS A 85 0.88 -8.84 3.89
C LYS A 85 -0.37 -8.67 3.07
N VAL A 86 -0.79 -7.43 2.87
CA VAL A 86 -1.81 -7.01 1.91
C VAL A 86 -1.17 -5.99 0.97
N THR A 87 -1.22 -6.23 -0.33
CA THR A 87 -0.82 -5.26 -1.35
C THR A 87 -2.07 -4.72 -2.03
N ILE A 88 -2.11 -3.39 -2.17
CA ILE A 88 -3.12 -2.65 -2.91
C ILE A 88 -2.40 -1.97 -4.07
N GLU A 89 -2.87 -2.18 -5.29
CA GLU A 89 -2.25 -1.65 -6.50
C GLU A 89 -3.10 -0.53 -7.13
N ASP A 90 -2.52 0.11 -8.16
CA ASP A 90 -3.11 1.22 -8.92
C ASP A 90 -3.74 2.33 -8.05
N SER A 91 -4.90 2.85 -8.44
CA SER A 91 -5.55 3.99 -7.80
C SER A 91 -6.47 3.58 -6.64
N LEU A 92 -6.60 2.27 -6.40
CA LEU A 92 -7.53 1.70 -5.44
C LEU A 92 -7.32 2.23 -4.02
N VAL A 93 -8.43 2.62 -3.39
CA VAL A 93 -8.50 2.94 -1.96
C VAL A 93 -9.58 2.07 -1.32
N LEU A 94 -9.17 1.29 -0.33
CA LEU A 94 -10.03 0.35 0.38
C LEU A 94 -10.29 0.81 1.81
N GLU A 95 -11.55 0.79 2.23
CA GLU A 95 -11.92 0.84 3.63
C GLU A 95 -11.87 -0.56 4.23
N PHE A 96 -11.11 -0.72 5.30
CA PHE A 96 -11.04 -1.92 6.13
C PHE A 96 -11.87 -1.70 7.39
N SER A 97 -12.84 -2.59 7.63
CA SER A 97 -13.64 -2.57 8.85
C SER A 97 -13.62 -3.92 9.56
N SER A 98 -13.49 -3.90 10.88
CA SER A 98 -13.57 -5.10 11.73
C SER A 98 -14.21 -4.75 13.06
N LYS A 99 -15.06 -5.65 13.58
CA LYS A 99 -15.71 -5.48 14.89
C LYS A 99 -14.86 -5.97 16.07
N ASN A 100 -13.82 -6.76 15.80
CA ASN A 100 -13.05 -7.45 16.83
C ASN A 100 -11.60 -7.67 16.38
N ALA A 101 -10.95 -6.59 15.94
CA ALA A 101 -9.53 -6.61 15.62
C ALA A 101 -8.68 -6.51 16.89
N ASN A 102 -7.52 -7.16 16.88
CA ASN A 102 -6.53 -7.09 17.96
C ASN A 102 -5.74 -5.78 17.85
N LEU A 103 -6.07 -4.82 18.71
CA LEU A 103 -5.51 -3.47 18.79
C LEU A 103 -4.12 -3.42 19.42
N THR A 104 -3.55 -4.57 19.80
CA THR A 104 -2.20 -4.63 20.35
C THR A 104 -1.18 -4.57 19.23
N GLN A 105 -0.41 -3.48 19.15
CA GLN A 105 0.70 -3.38 18.20
C GLN A 105 1.72 -4.48 18.47
N SER A 106 1.87 -5.38 17.52
CA SER A 106 2.69 -6.59 17.68
C SER A 106 4.03 -6.47 16.97
N ILE A 107 4.13 -5.60 15.97
CA ILE A 107 5.34 -5.36 15.18
C ILE A 107 5.60 -3.86 15.09
N VAL A 108 6.86 -3.46 15.33
CA VAL A 108 7.31 -2.08 15.21
C VAL A 108 8.25 -1.98 14.01
N ARG A 109 7.86 -1.17 13.00
CA ARG A 109 8.72 -0.79 11.90
C ARG A 109 9.90 -0.01 12.43
N LYS A 110 11.10 -0.47 12.07
CA LYS A 110 12.32 0.32 12.26
C LYS A 110 12.41 1.31 11.11
N GLU A 111 12.34 2.60 11.42
CA GLU A 111 12.55 3.66 10.43
C GLU A 111 14.03 3.64 10.02
N ILE A 112 14.30 3.16 8.81
CA ILE A 112 15.64 3.13 8.19
C ILE A 112 15.57 3.97 6.92
N GLY A 113 16.63 4.72 6.67
CA GLY A 113 16.74 5.60 5.52
C GLY A 113 16.59 7.08 5.86
N LYS A 114 16.65 7.92 4.84
CA LYS A 114 16.51 9.38 4.96
C LYS A 114 15.58 9.90 3.89
N GLU A 115 14.85 10.95 4.24
CA GLU A 115 14.03 11.64 3.27
C GLU A 115 14.90 12.18 2.12
N ILE A 116 14.46 11.95 0.88
CA ILE A 116 15.14 12.43 -0.32
C ILE A 116 14.11 12.83 -1.39
N ILE A 117 14.41 13.92 -2.09
CA ILE A 117 13.64 14.40 -3.23
C ILE A 117 14.35 13.94 -4.50
N LEU A 118 13.63 13.26 -5.37
CA LEU A 118 14.14 12.76 -6.64
C LEU A 118 13.41 13.43 -7.80
N LYS A 119 14.18 13.81 -8.81
CA LYS A 119 13.71 14.39 -10.09
C LYS A 119 14.03 13.42 -11.21
N LYS A 120 13.61 13.74 -12.44
CA LYS A 120 13.97 12.98 -13.65
C LYS A 120 15.41 12.43 -13.62
N GLY A 121 15.55 11.11 -13.77
CA GLY A 121 16.84 10.43 -13.67
C GLY A 121 16.69 8.95 -13.31
N VAL A 122 17.81 8.29 -13.11
CA VAL A 122 17.89 6.88 -12.67
C VAL A 122 18.70 6.83 -11.39
N TYR A 123 18.13 6.27 -10.33
CA TYR A 123 18.74 6.21 -9.00
C TYR A 123 18.76 4.76 -8.51
N THR A 124 19.87 4.34 -7.92
CA THR A 124 20.07 2.98 -7.41
C THR A 124 20.05 2.96 -5.89
N CYS A 125 19.19 2.12 -5.30
CA CYS A 125 19.12 1.90 -3.86
C CYS A 125 20.45 1.34 -3.32
N GLY A 126 20.93 1.89 -2.20
CA GLY A 126 22.22 1.57 -1.60
C GLY A 126 23.41 2.31 -2.22
N LYS A 127 23.19 3.09 -3.28
CA LYS A 127 24.21 3.94 -3.91
C LYS A 127 23.81 5.41 -3.89
N ASP A 128 22.65 5.72 -4.48
CA ASP A 128 22.16 7.10 -4.64
C ASP A 128 21.21 7.50 -3.50
N PHE A 129 20.56 6.52 -2.85
CA PHE A 129 19.79 6.69 -1.62
C PHE A 129 19.94 5.46 -0.70
N GLU A 130 19.64 5.63 0.59
CA GLU A 130 19.80 4.58 1.60
C GLU A 130 18.73 3.49 1.46
N ILE A 131 19.08 2.23 1.69
CA ILE A 131 18.13 1.12 1.82
C ILE A 131 17.09 1.43 2.91
N GLY A 132 15.84 1.01 2.69
CA GLY A 132 14.77 1.19 3.66
C GLY A 132 13.40 0.96 3.05
N VAL A 133 12.38 1.05 3.90
CA VAL A 133 10.98 1.08 3.48
C VAL A 133 10.55 2.53 3.37
N TYR A 134 10.04 2.93 2.22
CA TYR A 134 9.69 4.31 1.92
C TYR A 134 8.25 4.45 1.44
N ASP A 135 7.64 5.55 1.85
CA ASP A 135 6.50 6.13 1.17
C ASP A 135 7.04 6.89 -0.05
N ILE A 136 6.56 6.56 -1.25
CA ILE A 136 6.85 7.30 -2.49
C ILE A 136 5.72 8.30 -2.69
N VAL A 137 6.02 9.60 -2.65
CA VAL A 137 5.02 10.67 -2.63
C VAL A 137 5.24 11.61 -3.81
N LEU A 138 4.18 11.89 -4.56
CA LEU A 138 4.17 12.96 -5.56
C LEU A 138 4.37 14.33 -4.89
N VAL A 139 5.30 15.13 -5.42
CA VAL A 139 5.56 16.50 -4.94
C VAL A 139 5.16 17.53 -5.97
N GLU A 140 5.61 17.37 -7.23
CA GLU A 140 5.37 18.33 -8.31
C GLU A 140 5.16 17.59 -9.63
N ASP A 141 4.20 18.09 -10.43
CA ASP A 141 3.84 17.65 -11.78
C ASP A 141 3.42 16.17 -11.94
N SER A 142 2.71 15.82 -12.99
CA SER A 142 2.44 14.40 -13.28
C SER A 142 3.63 13.75 -13.96
N GLY A 143 3.75 12.43 -13.82
CA GLY A 143 4.85 11.70 -14.42
C GLY A 143 4.76 10.21 -14.20
N ASN A 144 5.79 9.51 -14.62
CA ASN A 144 5.88 8.07 -14.50
C ASN A 144 7.15 7.71 -13.76
N ILE A 145 7.05 6.72 -12.87
CA ILE A 145 8.22 6.00 -12.37
C ILE A 145 8.18 4.56 -12.85
N GLU A 146 9.36 3.99 -13.00
CA GLU A 146 9.56 2.56 -13.18
C GLU A 146 10.53 2.09 -12.11
N ILE A 147 10.13 1.06 -11.35
CA ILE A 147 11.01 0.44 -10.35
C ILE A 147 11.43 -0.92 -10.89
N GLU A 148 12.73 -1.08 -11.10
CA GLU A 148 13.37 -2.25 -11.70
C GLU A 148 14.03 -3.10 -10.60
N GLU A 149 13.55 -4.34 -10.46
CA GLU A 149 14.16 -5.39 -9.63
C GLU A 149 14.52 -6.58 -10.53
N ASN A 150 15.79 -6.98 -10.56
CA ASN A 150 16.26 -8.14 -11.34
C ASN A 150 15.81 -8.13 -12.82
N ASP A 151 15.91 -6.98 -13.51
CA ASP A 151 15.47 -6.75 -14.89
C ASP A 151 13.94 -6.86 -15.13
N ILE A 152 13.13 -6.93 -14.06
CA ILE A 152 11.67 -6.83 -14.10
C ILE A 152 11.26 -5.44 -13.59
N GLY A 153 10.54 -4.68 -14.42
CA GLY A 153 10.14 -3.31 -14.13
C GLY A 153 8.64 -3.19 -13.85
N ASN A 154 8.27 -2.59 -12.72
CA ASN A 154 6.90 -2.17 -12.42
C ASN A 154 6.75 -0.67 -12.70
N SER A 155 5.78 -0.31 -13.52
CA SER A 155 5.51 1.07 -13.93
C SER A 155 4.35 1.66 -13.15
N TYR A 156 4.52 2.88 -12.65
CA TYR A 156 3.48 3.61 -11.92
C TYR A 156 3.30 5.00 -12.52
N PHE A 157 2.06 5.35 -12.83
CA PHE A 157 1.70 6.68 -13.32
C PHE A 157 1.20 7.54 -12.16
N PHE A 158 1.95 8.59 -11.86
CA PHE A 158 1.60 9.57 -10.85
C PHE A 158 0.95 10.79 -11.49
N GLY A 159 -0.04 11.33 -10.82
CA GLY A 159 -0.71 12.53 -11.29
C GLY A 159 -1.56 13.20 -10.24
N SER A 160 -2.10 14.36 -10.62
CA SER A 160 -2.88 15.23 -9.73
C SER A 160 -4.39 15.13 -9.96
N ASN A 161 -4.86 14.27 -10.86
CA ASN A 161 -6.29 14.02 -11.00
C ASN A 161 -6.80 13.22 -9.80
N TYR A 162 -8.12 13.02 -9.76
CA TYR A 162 -8.78 12.30 -8.68
C TYR A 162 -8.41 10.81 -8.72
N ASP A 163 -8.34 10.23 -9.92
CA ASP A 163 -8.08 8.79 -10.13
C ASP A 163 -6.58 8.45 -10.25
N ASP A 164 -5.69 9.44 -10.09
CA ASP A 164 -4.26 9.23 -10.25
C ASP A 164 -3.61 8.77 -8.94
N ILE A 165 -2.56 7.95 -9.06
CA ILE A 165 -1.70 7.62 -7.93
C ILE A 165 -0.98 8.89 -7.47
N ARG A 166 -1.14 9.25 -6.20
CA ARG A 166 -0.38 10.34 -5.57
C ARG A 166 0.67 9.83 -4.60
N LYS A 167 0.51 8.59 -4.15
CA LYS A 167 1.34 8.00 -3.13
C LYS A 167 1.33 6.48 -3.21
N ILE A 168 2.51 5.88 -3.11
CA ILE A 168 2.70 4.46 -2.87
C ILE A 168 3.22 4.31 -1.44
N LYS A 169 2.54 3.51 -0.63
CA LYS A 169 2.88 3.29 0.77
C LYS A 169 3.83 2.10 0.92
N ASN A 170 4.77 2.25 1.85
CA ASN A 170 5.57 1.14 2.37
C ASN A 170 6.35 0.33 1.30
N TYR A 171 6.87 0.97 0.26
CA TYR A 171 7.71 0.30 -0.73
C TYR A 171 9.05 -0.09 -0.11
N ASP A 172 9.37 -1.38 -0.12
CA ASP A 172 10.55 -1.95 0.54
C ASP A 172 11.72 -2.08 -0.44
N PHE A 173 12.45 -0.98 -0.65
CA PHE A 173 13.54 -0.93 -1.62
C PHE A 173 14.68 -1.87 -1.25
N LYS A 174 15.04 -2.77 -2.16
CA LYS A 174 16.18 -3.68 -2.02
C LYS A 174 17.46 -3.07 -2.57
N ILE A 175 18.59 -3.50 -2.02
CA ILE A 175 19.89 -3.02 -2.48
C ILE A 175 20.07 -3.36 -3.96
N GLY A 176 20.46 -2.37 -4.77
CA GLY A 176 20.66 -2.52 -6.21
C GLY A 176 19.41 -2.29 -7.06
N GLU A 177 18.20 -2.24 -6.48
CA GLU A 177 17.01 -1.81 -7.23
C GLU A 177 17.18 -0.41 -7.78
N LYS A 178 16.60 -0.17 -8.96
CA LYS A 178 16.65 1.13 -9.62
C LYS A 178 15.26 1.73 -9.70
N ILE A 179 15.18 3.02 -9.40
CA ILE A 179 14.02 3.84 -9.73
C ILE A 179 14.37 4.75 -10.91
N HIS A 180 13.64 4.59 -12.00
CA HIS A 180 13.67 5.47 -13.16
C HIS A 180 12.53 6.47 -13.03
N ILE A 181 12.83 7.74 -13.23
CA ILE A 181 11.86 8.85 -13.08
C ILE A 181 11.76 9.56 -14.41
N TYR A 182 10.54 9.57 -14.97
CA TYR A 182 10.20 10.15 -16.26
C TYR A 182 9.20 11.30 -16.12
N GLY A 183 9.46 12.40 -16.81
CA GLY A 183 8.70 13.64 -16.72
C GLY A 183 9.64 14.83 -16.65
N LYS A 184 9.28 15.98 -17.24
CA LYS A 184 10.20 17.12 -17.33
C LYS A 184 10.34 17.80 -15.96
N ASP A 185 9.21 18.12 -15.36
CA ASP A 185 9.11 18.84 -14.09
C ASP A 185 8.55 17.93 -12.97
N PHE A 186 8.48 16.61 -13.22
CA PHE A 186 8.04 15.58 -12.27
C PHE A 186 9.03 15.39 -11.13
N VAL A 187 8.51 15.48 -9.90
CA VAL A 187 9.26 15.36 -8.66
C VAL A 187 8.52 14.44 -7.70
N ILE A 188 9.25 13.44 -7.18
CA ILE A 188 8.79 12.60 -6.07
C ILE A 188 9.66 12.79 -4.85
N LYS A 189 9.13 12.36 -3.71
CA LYS A 189 9.84 12.28 -2.45
C LYS A 189 9.76 10.86 -1.92
N LEU A 190 10.91 10.32 -1.56
CA LEU A 190 10.99 9.11 -0.75
C LEU A 190 11.07 9.56 0.71
N SER A 191 10.06 9.21 1.51
CA SER A 191 10.06 9.45 2.96
C SER A 191 10.09 8.12 3.69
N PRO A 192 11.01 7.87 4.64
CA PRO A 192 11.01 6.63 5.41
C PRO A 192 9.62 6.35 6.01
N SER A 193 9.09 5.18 5.72
CA SER A 193 7.77 4.78 6.17
C SER A 193 7.76 4.63 7.68
N LYS A 194 6.67 5.07 8.28
CA LYS A 194 6.39 4.92 9.71
C LYS A 194 5.39 3.78 9.89
N ASN A 195 5.20 3.32 11.13
CA ASN A 195 4.06 2.46 11.42
C ASN A 195 2.77 3.20 11.05
N CYS A 196 1.87 2.53 10.35
CA CYS A 196 0.51 3.02 10.14
C CYS A 196 -0.44 2.63 11.29
N PHE A 197 0.09 2.12 12.41
CA PHE A 197 -0.70 1.67 13.55
C PHE A 197 -1.55 2.81 14.11
N ILE A 198 -2.85 2.75 13.83
CA ILE A 198 -3.85 3.72 14.24
C ILE A 198 -3.91 3.73 15.77
N LYS A 199 -3.76 4.93 16.35
CA LYS A 199 -3.99 5.20 17.76
C LYS A 199 -5.10 6.22 17.88
#